data_AF-A0AA38R386-F1
#
_entry.id   AF-A0AA38R386-F1
#
_cell.length_a   1.000
_cell.length_b   1.000
_cell.length_c   1.000
_cell.angle_alpha   90.00
_cell.angle_beta   90.00
_cell.angle_gamma   90.00
#
_symmetry.space_group_name_H-M   'P 1'
#
loop_
_entity.id
_entity.type
_entity.pdbx_description
1 polymer ?
#
loop_
_entity_poly.entity_id
_entity_poly.type
_entity_poly.pdbx_seq_one_letter_code
_entity_poly.pdbx_strand_id
1 'polypeptide(L)'
;MSTLSLDQDEFRTLEALRQRLATLTANLRSLQDNILRSNPLPPPSSLQASARIAQQNLSSLQTLLSDKQDLFARLAVHPSTNFPGREHEMTLQGILRKKLEPEVESWVERCREVAVAAGVDAAFSGNWVWETRRSACEIWLVWR
;
A
#
# COMPACT_ATOMS: atom_id res chain seq x y z
N MET A 1 8.25 -23.01 5.95
CA MET A 1 8.80 -21.74 5.44
C MET A 1 8.09 -21.44 4.13
N SER A 2 7.53 -20.23 4.02
CA SER A 2 6.93 -19.55 2.85
C SER A 2 5.92 -20.33 1.97
N THR A 3 4.63 -20.02 2.11
CA THR A 3 3.51 -20.49 1.26
C THR A 3 3.35 -19.69 -0.04
N LEU A 4 4.23 -18.72 -0.28
CA LEU A 4 4.32 -17.95 -1.51
C LEU A 4 5.52 -18.54 -2.28
N SER A 5 5.27 -19.23 -3.38
CA SER A 5 6.28 -19.80 -4.29
C SER A 5 7.04 -18.69 -5.03
N LEU A 6 7.72 -17.83 -4.27
CA LEU A 6 8.47 -16.69 -4.76
C LEU A 6 9.93 -17.06 -4.91
N ASP A 7 10.55 -16.52 -5.96
CA ASP A 7 11.98 -16.63 -6.13
C ASP A 7 12.74 -15.77 -5.09
N GLN A 8 14.01 -16.12 -4.84
CA GLN A 8 14.82 -15.42 -3.83
C GLN A 8 15.02 -13.93 -4.18
N ASP A 9 15.09 -13.59 -5.47
CA ASP A 9 15.24 -12.20 -5.92
C ASP A 9 13.94 -11.39 -5.83
N GLU A 10 12.80 -12.06 -6.02
CA GLU A 10 11.47 -11.49 -5.80
C GLU A 10 11.27 -11.15 -4.32
N PHE A 11 11.68 -12.05 -3.42
CA PHE A 11 11.64 -11.81 -1.98
C PHE A 11 12.51 -10.63 -1.56
N ARG A 12 13.73 -10.52 -2.10
CA ARG A 12 14.62 -9.38 -1.84
C ARG A 12 14.01 -8.06 -2.30
N THR A 13 13.34 -8.07 -3.44
CA THR A 13 12.64 -6.91 -3.98
C THR A 13 11.50 -6.47 -3.05
N LEU A 14 10.71 -7.42 -2.54
CA LEU A 14 9.62 -7.13 -1.60
C LEU A 14 10.13 -6.52 -0.30
N GLU A 15 11.22 -7.06 0.25
CA GLU A 15 11.83 -6.52 1.47
C GLU A 15 12.41 -5.11 1.24
N ALA A 16 13.04 -4.87 0.09
CA ALA A 16 13.51 -3.54 -0.29
C ALA A 16 12.34 -2.53 -0.39
N LEU A 17 11.21 -2.94 -0.96
CA LEU A 17 10.01 -2.11 -1.04
C LEU A 17 9.43 -1.82 0.35
N ARG A 18 9.38 -2.83 1.23
CA ARG A 18 8.94 -2.67 2.63
C ARG A 18 9.80 -1.65 3.38
N GLN A 19 11.13 -1.73 3.23
CA GLN A 19 12.06 -0.78 3.84
C GLN A 19 11.87 0.64 3.31
N ARG A 20 11.57 0.79 2.01
CA ARG A 20 11.30 2.10 1.40
C ARG A 20 10.00 2.72 1.91
N LEU A 21 8.93 1.92 2.03
CA LEU A 21 7.65 2.35 2.62
C LEU A 21 7.81 2.78 4.09
N ALA A 22 8.57 2.00 4.88
CA ALA A 22 8.84 2.33 6.27
C ALA A 22 9.59 3.67 6.39
N THR A 23 10.60 3.87 5.55
CA THR A 23 11.36 5.13 5.48
C THR A 23 10.48 6.32 5.10
N LEU A 24 9.63 6.17 4.09
CA LEU A 24 8.71 7.23 3.67
C LEU A 24 7.74 7.61 4.81
N THR A 25 7.17 6.61 5.48
CA THR A 25 6.24 6.82 6.60
C THR A 25 6.91 7.55 7.75
N ALA A 26 8.14 7.18 8.10
CA ALA A 26 8.92 7.87 9.12
C ALA A 26 9.20 9.35 8.74
N ASN A 27 9.53 9.61 7.48
CA ASN A 27 9.78 10.97 6.98
C ASN A 27 8.52 11.84 7.01
N LEU A 28 7.38 11.29 6.59
CA LEU A 28 6.09 12.00 6.63
C LEU A 28 5.65 12.30 8.07
N ARG A 29 5.85 11.34 8.99
CA ARG A 29 5.57 11.53 10.41
C ARG A 29 6.47 12.60 11.02
N SER A 30 7.76 12.59 10.67
CA SER A 30 8.70 13.63 11.09
C SER A 30 8.30 15.01 10.55
N LEU A 31 7.89 15.12 9.29
CA LEU A 31 7.38 16.37 8.72
C LEU A 31 6.13 16.86 9.48
N GLN A 32 5.18 15.96 9.75
CA GLN A 32 3.98 16.26 10.52
C GLN A 32 4.32 16.75 11.93
N ASP A 33 5.20 16.05 12.64
CA ASP A 33 5.66 16.45 13.97
C ASP A 33 6.36 17.81 13.94
N ASN A 34 7.20 18.06 12.93
CA ASN A 34 7.85 19.36 12.75
C ASN A 34 6.85 20.49 12.52
N ILE A 35 5.73 20.26 11.83
CA ILE A 35 4.70 21.27 11.61
C ILE A 35 3.84 21.49 12.87
N LEU A 36 3.47 20.42 13.57
CA LEU A 36 2.56 20.48 14.71
C LEU A 36 3.23 20.94 16.01
N ARG A 37 4.52 20.64 16.21
CA ARG A 37 5.23 20.89 17.48
C ARG A 37 6.02 22.18 17.51
N SER A 38 6.31 22.79 16.36
CA SER A 38 7.16 23.96 16.29
C SER A 38 6.37 25.24 16.52
N ASN A 39 6.65 25.88 17.66
CA ASN A 39 6.25 27.25 17.91
C ASN A 39 7.46 28.02 18.47
N PRO A 40 8.12 28.91 17.69
CA PRO A 40 7.78 29.34 16.34
C PRO A 40 8.09 28.28 15.26
N LEU A 41 7.42 28.39 14.12
CA LEU A 41 7.59 27.52 12.95
C LEU A 41 9.08 27.39 12.56
N PRO A 42 9.57 26.19 12.17
CA PRO A 42 10.94 25.98 11.79
C PRO A 42 11.26 26.83 10.56
N PRO A 43 12.56 27.11 10.32
CA PRO A 43 12.96 27.88 9.16
C PRO A 43 12.44 27.21 7.87
N PRO A 44 11.88 27.98 6.92
CA PRO A 44 11.21 27.44 5.74
C PRO A 44 12.13 26.58 4.88
N SER A 45 13.45 26.80 4.94
CA SER A 45 14.47 25.97 4.28
C SER A 45 14.46 24.51 4.79
N SER A 46 14.27 24.29 6.09
CA SER A 46 14.23 22.95 6.68
C SER A 46 12.95 22.19 6.30
N LEU A 47 11.82 22.91 6.22
CA LEU A 47 10.55 22.35 5.78
C LEU A 47 10.60 21.99 4.30
N GLN A 48 11.13 22.89 3.47
CA GLN A 48 11.34 22.63 2.04
C GLN A 48 12.29 21.45 1.82
N ALA A 49 13.37 21.33 2.60
CA ALA A 49 14.29 20.19 2.50
C ALA A 49 13.59 18.86 2.83
N SER A 50 12.84 18.79 3.94
CA SER A 50 12.10 17.58 4.32
C SER A 50 10.99 17.22 3.33
N ALA A 51 10.27 18.20 2.78
CA ALA A 51 9.29 17.98 1.72
C ALA A 51 9.93 17.45 0.43
N ARG A 52 11.07 18.01 0.01
CA ARG A 52 11.84 17.51 -1.15
C ARG A 52 12.31 16.07 -0.95
N ILE A 53 12.82 15.74 0.23
CA ILE A 53 13.24 14.38 0.57
C ILE A 53 12.06 13.42 0.50
N ALA A 54 10.90 13.79 1.06
CA ALA A 54 9.70 12.97 0.97
C ALA A 54 9.25 12.75 -0.49
N GLN A 55 9.27 13.80 -1.31
CA GLN A 55 8.91 13.71 -2.73
C GLN A 55 9.86 12.81 -3.53
N GLN A 56 11.16 12.89 -3.27
CA GLN A 56 12.13 12.04 -3.93
C GLN A 56 12.00 10.56 -3.52
N ASN A 57 11.68 10.31 -2.25
CA ASN A 57 11.36 8.97 -1.78
C ASN A 57 10.07 8.44 -2.43
N LEU A 58 9.03 9.27 -2.55
CA LEU A 58 7.79 8.92 -3.26
C LEU A 58 8.04 8.57 -4.73
N SER A 59 8.78 9.42 -5.46
CA SER A 59 9.10 9.17 -6.86
C SER A 59 9.85 7.85 -7.04
N SER A 60 10.88 7.60 -6.22
CA SER A 60 11.62 6.33 -6.29
C SER A 60 10.77 5.11 -5.97
N LEU A 61 9.81 5.24 -5.06
CA LEU A 61 8.90 4.17 -4.69
C LEU A 61 7.90 3.89 -5.82
N GLN A 62 7.39 4.94 -6.47
CA GLN A 62 6.53 4.81 -7.62
C GLN A 62 7.23 4.10 -8.78
N THR A 63 8.49 4.43 -9.06
CA THR A 63 9.30 3.73 -10.07
C THR A 63 9.42 2.24 -9.74
N LEU A 64 9.76 1.91 -8.49
CA LEU A 64 9.93 0.51 -8.05
C LEU A 64 8.60 -0.28 -8.12
N LEU A 65 7.47 0.36 -7.78
CA LEU A 65 6.13 -0.23 -7.93
C LEU A 65 5.76 -0.47 -9.40
N SER A 66 6.05 0.51 -10.26
CA SER A 66 5.79 0.41 -11.69
C SER A 66 6.60 -0.71 -12.33
N ASP A 67 7.88 -0.82 -12.00
CA ASP A 67 8.80 -1.82 -12.55
C ASP A 67 8.43 -3.26 -12.13
N LYS A 68 7.78 -3.41 -10.97
CA LYS A 68 7.45 -4.72 -10.37
C LYS A 68 5.95 -4.99 -10.27
N GLN A 69 5.13 -4.26 -11.04
CA GLN A 69 3.67 -4.38 -11.01
C GLN A 69 3.17 -5.82 -11.26
N ASP A 70 3.83 -6.56 -12.15
CA ASP A 70 3.45 -7.93 -12.51
C ASP A 70 3.60 -8.92 -11.35
N LEU A 71 4.62 -8.70 -10.51
CA LEU A 71 4.85 -9.48 -9.30
C LEU A 71 3.73 -9.22 -8.29
N PHE A 72 3.35 -7.96 -8.10
CA PHE A 72 2.27 -7.60 -7.17
C PHE A 72 0.91 -8.09 -7.63
N ALA A 73 0.64 -8.11 -8.94
CA ALA A 73 -0.62 -8.60 -9.49
C ALA A 73 -0.83 -10.11 -9.24
N ARG A 74 0.26 -10.89 -9.18
CA ARG A 74 0.22 -12.35 -8.93
C ARG A 74 0.23 -12.70 -7.45
N LEU A 75 0.67 -11.78 -6.59
CA LEU A 75 0.88 -12.02 -5.16
C LEU A 75 -0.45 -12.03 -4.38
N ALA A 76 -0.93 -13.22 -4.04
CA ALA A 76 -2.08 -13.37 -3.13
C ALA A 76 -1.64 -13.26 -1.66
N VAL A 77 -1.61 -12.03 -1.11
CA VAL A 77 -1.17 -11.78 0.27
C VAL A 77 -2.23 -12.24 1.28
N HIS A 78 -1.88 -13.26 2.07
CA HIS A 78 -2.64 -13.73 3.22
C HIS A 78 -1.70 -13.86 4.42
N PRO A 79 -2.20 -13.65 5.66
CA PRO A 79 -1.39 -13.89 6.84
C PRO A 79 -0.93 -15.35 6.88
N SER A 80 0.32 -15.58 7.30
CA SER A 80 0.83 -16.93 7.46
C SER A 80 0.14 -17.63 8.64
N THR A 81 0.12 -18.95 8.64
CA THR A 81 -0.50 -19.76 9.72
C THR A 81 0.19 -19.58 11.09
N ASN A 82 1.40 -19.02 11.11
CA ASN A 82 2.17 -18.73 12.33
C ASN A 82 2.11 -17.24 12.74
N PHE A 83 1.18 -16.46 12.17
CA PHE A 83 1.06 -15.05 12.52
C PHE A 83 0.50 -14.89 13.95
N PRO A 84 1.10 -14.03 14.82
CA PRO A 84 0.65 -13.84 16.20
C PRO A 84 -0.67 -13.05 16.25
N GLY A 85 -1.78 -13.76 16.07
CA GLY A 85 -3.08 -13.13 15.88
C GLY A 85 -3.63 -12.39 17.09
N ARG A 86 -3.20 -12.75 18.31
CA ARG A 86 -3.65 -12.09 19.55
C ARG A 86 -2.91 -10.79 19.86
N GLU A 87 -1.66 -10.62 19.42
CA GLU A 87 -0.88 -9.40 19.68
C GLU A 87 -1.13 -8.31 18.64
N HIS A 88 -1.50 -8.72 17.42
CA HIS A 88 -1.70 -7.83 16.28
C HIS A 88 -3.09 -8.00 15.67
N GLU A 89 -4.10 -8.15 16.52
CA GLU A 89 -5.48 -8.34 16.11
C GLU A 89 -5.99 -7.14 15.29
N MET A 90 -5.68 -5.91 15.71
CA MET A 90 -6.07 -4.69 14.99
C MET A 90 -5.51 -4.65 13.56
N THR A 91 -4.26 -5.07 13.39
CA THR A 91 -3.60 -5.15 12.08
C THR A 91 -4.24 -6.22 11.20
N LEU A 92 -4.56 -7.40 11.78
CA LEU A 92 -5.27 -8.46 11.07
C LEU A 92 -6.67 -8.02 10.64
N GLN A 93 -7.42 -7.38 11.54
CA GLN A 93 -8.76 -6.90 11.24
C GLN A 93 -8.72 -5.92 10.07
N GLY A 94 -7.69 -5.06 9.96
CA GLY A 94 -7.48 -4.17 8.82
C GLY A 94 -7.13 -4.89 7.51
N ILE A 95 -6.20 -5.85 7.54
CA ILE A 95 -5.76 -6.59 6.34
C ILE A 95 -6.86 -7.54 5.83
N LEU A 96 -7.67 -8.10 6.73
CA LEU A 96 -8.75 -9.04 6.42
C LEU A 96 -10.04 -8.34 5.96
N ARG A 97 -10.08 -7.00 5.91
CA ARG A 97 -11.26 -6.29 5.39
C ARG A 97 -11.43 -6.58 3.89
N LYS A 98 -12.68 -6.83 3.51
CA LYS A 98 -13.07 -7.06 2.11
C LYS A 98 -13.21 -5.77 1.30
N LYS A 99 -13.33 -4.63 1.99
CA LYS A 99 -13.49 -3.30 1.40
C LYS A 99 -12.36 -2.39 1.89
N LEU A 100 -11.90 -1.52 1.02
CA LEU A 100 -11.01 -0.42 1.38
C LEU A 100 -11.70 0.50 2.39
N GLU A 101 -10.91 1.28 3.11
CA GLU A 101 -11.45 2.32 3.97
C GLU A 101 -12.19 3.37 3.13
N PRO A 102 -13.30 3.94 3.63
CA PRO A 102 -14.17 4.80 2.84
C PRO A 102 -13.44 6.04 2.31
N GLU A 103 -12.47 6.57 3.07
CA GLU A 103 -11.62 7.67 2.61
C GLU A 103 -10.79 7.24 1.40
N VAL A 104 -10.09 6.11 1.49
CA VAL A 104 -9.22 5.57 0.44
C VAL A 104 -10.01 5.20 -0.83
N GLU A 105 -11.23 4.69 -0.69
CA GLU A 105 -12.12 4.41 -1.82
C GLU A 105 -12.38 5.67 -2.66
N SER A 106 -12.64 6.82 -2.01
CA SER A 106 -12.83 8.10 -2.70
C SER A 106 -11.58 8.59 -3.43
N TRP A 107 -10.38 8.31 -2.89
CA TRP A 107 -9.12 8.68 -3.51
C TRP A 107 -8.82 7.79 -4.71
N VAL A 108 -9.09 6.49 -4.61
CA VAL A 108 -8.94 5.54 -5.72
C VAL A 108 -9.87 5.91 -6.88
N GLU A 109 -11.12 6.26 -6.59
CA GLU A 109 -12.07 6.65 -7.62
C GLU A 109 -11.63 7.94 -8.33
N ARG A 110 -11.21 8.96 -7.57
CA ARG A 110 -10.61 10.17 -8.16
C ARG A 110 -9.38 9.87 -9.01
N CYS A 111 -8.50 8.98 -8.55
CA CYS A 111 -7.34 8.56 -9.34
C CYS A 111 -7.75 7.84 -10.64
N ARG A 112 -8.83 7.05 -10.62
CA ARG A 112 -9.37 6.41 -11.83
C ARG A 112 -9.93 7.43 -12.80
N GLU A 113 -10.72 8.39 -12.33
CA GLU A 113 -11.23 9.49 -13.15
C GLU A 113 -10.09 10.25 -13.84
N VAL A 114 -9.02 10.54 -13.10
CA VAL A 114 -7.82 11.22 -13.64
C VAL A 114 -7.09 10.33 -14.65
N ALA A 115 -6.97 9.03 -14.40
CA ALA A 115 -6.32 8.09 -15.32
C ALA A 115 -7.11 7.94 -16.64
N VAL A 116 -8.44 7.85 -16.56
CA VAL A 116 -9.34 7.85 -17.73
C VAL A 116 -9.23 9.16 -18.50
N ALA A 117 -9.23 10.30 -17.80
CA ALA A 117 -9.05 11.61 -18.43
C ALA A 117 -7.68 11.75 -19.13
N ALA A 118 -6.65 11.06 -18.63
CA ALA A 118 -5.33 10.99 -19.23
C ALA A 118 -5.21 9.96 -20.37
N GLY A 119 -6.29 9.25 -20.71
CA GLY A 119 -6.32 8.25 -21.79
C GLY A 119 -5.64 6.92 -21.45
N VAL A 120 -5.43 6.63 -20.17
CA VAL A 120 -4.98 5.31 -19.72
C VAL A 120 -6.21 4.40 -19.61
N ASP A 121 -6.29 3.37 -20.47
CA ASP A 121 -7.41 2.44 -20.48
C ASP A 121 -7.68 1.84 -19.09
N ALA A 122 -8.88 2.12 -18.55
CA ALA A 122 -9.34 1.60 -17.26
C ALA A 122 -9.58 0.07 -17.25
N ALA A 123 -9.32 -0.61 -18.36
CA ALA A 123 -9.65 -2.01 -18.57
C ALA A 123 -8.77 -2.99 -17.75
N PHE A 124 -7.60 -2.58 -17.26
CA PHE A 124 -6.63 -3.51 -16.64
C PHE A 124 -6.74 -3.64 -15.11
N SER A 125 -7.37 -2.70 -14.41
CA SER A 125 -7.23 -2.63 -12.94
C SER A 125 -8.52 -2.96 -12.20
N GLY A 126 -8.83 -4.26 -12.14
CA GLY A 126 -9.17 -4.89 -10.86
C GLY A 126 -10.58 -5.46 -10.64
N ASN A 127 -11.54 -5.38 -11.59
CA ASN A 127 -12.90 -5.93 -11.35
C ASN A 127 -12.91 -7.38 -10.87
N TRP A 128 -11.96 -8.15 -11.38
CA TRP A 128 -11.80 -9.56 -11.06
C TRP A 128 -11.29 -9.81 -9.64
N VAL A 129 -10.39 -9.01 -9.07
CA VAL A 129 -9.82 -9.33 -7.73
C VAL A 129 -10.88 -9.15 -6.64
N TRP A 130 -11.74 -8.14 -6.74
CA TRP A 130 -12.80 -7.93 -5.76
C TRP A 130 -14.07 -8.73 -6.02
N GLU A 131 -14.44 -9.00 -7.28
CA GLU A 131 -15.61 -9.84 -7.62
C GLU A 131 -15.33 -11.34 -7.35
N THR A 132 -14.10 -11.81 -7.62
CA THR A 132 -13.70 -13.20 -7.34
C THR A 132 -13.51 -13.43 -5.83
N ARG A 133 -12.98 -12.45 -5.07
CA ARG A 133 -12.92 -12.53 -3.59
C ARG A 133 -14.29 -12.37 -2.93
N ARG A 134 -15.22 -11.63 -3.55
CA ARG A 134 -16.63 -11.57 -3.11
C ARG A 134 -17.32 -12.92 -3.31
N SER A 135 -17.20 -13.53 -4.49
CA SER A 135 -17.78 -14.84 -4.82
C SER A 135 -17.18 -15.99 -3.99
N ALA A 136 -15.86 -16.03 -3.80
CA ALA A 136 -15.22 -17.06 -2.98
C ALA A 136 -15.66 -17.03 -1.50
N CYS A 137 -16.10 -15.87 -1.02
CA CYS A 137 -16.58 -15.70 0.35
C CYS A 137 -18.08 -15.99 0.50
N GLU A 138 -18.89 -15.77 -0.54
CA GLU A 138 -20.26 -16.30 -0.59
C GLU A 138 -20.28 -17.83 -0.61
N ILE A 139 -19.37 -18.47 -1.35
CA ILE A 139 -19.21 -19.93 -1.32
C ILE A 139 -18.83 -20.44 0.07
N TRP A 140 -17.98 -19.72 0.80
CA TRP A 140 -17.60 -20.06 2.19
C TRP A 140 -18.70 -19.82 3.22
N LEU A 141 -19.63 -18.89 2.98
CA LEU A 141 -20.79 -18.62 3.85
C LEU A 141 -21.98 -19.56 3.56
N VAL A 142 -22.09 -20.08 2.34
CA VAL A 142 -23.09 -21.08 1.94
C VAL A 142 -22.75 -22.49 2.46
N TRP A 143 -21.47 -22.76 2.76
CA TRP A 143 -21.00 -24.01 3.36
C TRP A 143 -20.91 -23.96 4.90
N ARG A 144 -21.65 -23.06 5.55
CA ARG A 144 -21.84 -23.01 7.01
C ARG A 144 -23.30 -23.24 7.39
#